data_AF-A0A6G3XAI0-F1
#
_entry.id   AF-A0A6G3XAI0-F1
#
_cell.length_a   1.000
_cell.length_b   1.000
_cell.length_c   1.000
_cell.angle_alpha   90.00
_cell.angle_beta   90.00
_cell.angle_gamma   90.00
#
_symmetry.space_group_name_H-M   'P 1'
#
loop_
_entity.id
_entity.type
_entity.pdbx_description
1 polymer ?
#
loop_
_entity_poly.entity_id
_entity_poly.type
_entity_poly.pdbx_seq_one_letter_code
_entity_poly.pdbx_strand_id
1 'polypeptide(L)'
;AVLLAEMAAAGVRDLVLAGSMVVYGEGRYACPRHGTVRPGPRAEADLRAGDFEPRCPDCGAELTPGLVAEDAPVDPRNVYASTKLAQEHLAAAWARATDGRAVSLRYHNV
;
A
#
# COMPACT_ATOMS: atom_id res chain seq x y z
N ALA A 1 19.43 6.29 2.35
CA ALA A 1 18.64 6.03 3.56
C ALA A 1 19.45 6.44 4.80
N VAL A 2 19.46 7.73 5.13
CA VAL A 2 20.37 8.28 6.16
C VAL A 2 20.09 7.68 7.54
N LEU A 3 18.83 7.68 8.00
CA LEU A 3 18.46 7.12 9.30
C LEU A 3 18.94 5.67 9.50
N LEU A 4 18.72 4.79 8.52
CA LEU A 4 19.12 3.39 8.61
C LEU A 4 20.65 3.22 8.71
N ALA A 5 21.41 4.06 8.00
CA ALA A 5 22.87 4.07 8.08
C ALA A 5 23.33 4.51 9.48
N GLU A 6 22.74 5.57 10.03
CA GLU A 6 23.06 6.07 11.37
C GLU A 6 22.64 5.08 12.47
N MET A 7 21.49 4.40 12.32
CA MET A 7 21.08 3.33 13.23
C MET A 7 22.13 2.21 13.28
N ALA A 8 22.65 1.79 12.11
CA ALA A 8 23.69 0.77 12.04
C ALA A 8 24.98 1.23 12.73
N ALA A 9 25.42 2.47 12.47
CA ALA A 9 26.62 3.06 13.10
C ALA A 9 26.49 3.19 14.62
N ALA A 10 25.29 3.55 15.10
CA ALA A 10 24.97 3.66 16.52
C ALA A 10 24.66 2.30 17.19
N GLY A 11 24.66 1.19 16.44
CA GLY A 11 24.34 -0.14 16.97
C GLY A 11 22.87 -0.35 17.33
N VAL A 12 21.96 0.49 16.85
CA VAL A 12 20.50 0.32 17.02
C VAL A 12 20.03 -0.79 16.08
N ARG A 13 19.38 -1.82 16.63
CA ARG A 13 19.04 -3.05 15.90
C ARG A 13 17.55 -3.24 15.61
N ASP A 14 16.67 -2.54 16.31
CA ASP A 14 15.23 -2.72 16.18
C ASP A 14 14.58 -1.48 15.55
N LEU A 15 13.82 -1.69 14.47
CA LEU A 15 13.07 -0.65 13.77
C LEU A 15 11.58 -1.02 13.73
N VAL A 16 10.73 -0.11 14.22
CA VAL A 16 9.31 -0.10 13.87
C VAL A 16 9.08 1.02 12.87
N LEU A 17 8.72 0.66 11.65
CA LEU A 17 8.41 1.59 10.58
C LEU A 17 6.90 1.87 10.57
N ALA A 18 6.54 3.15 10.66
CA ALA A 18 5.19 3.60 10.35
C ALA A 18 4.97 3.55 8.83
N GLY A 19 4.58 2.38 8.33
CA GLY A 19 4.14 2.15 6.95
C GLY A 19 2.77 2.77 6.69
N SER A 20 2.17 2.45 5.53
CA SER A 20 0.83 2.93 5.21
C SER A 20 0.10 1.95 4.29
N MET A 21 -1.21 1.79 4.50
CA MET A 21 -2.07 0.94 3.67
C MET A 21 -2.18 1.43 2.22
N VAL A 22 -1.87 2.71 1.93
CA VAL A 22 -1.93 3.29 0.58
C VAL A 22 -1.01 2.59 -0.42
N VAL A 23 -0.04 1.79 0.07
CA VAL A 23 0.80 0.95 -0.80
C VAL A 23 -0.02 -0.07 -1.58
N TYR A 24 -1.26 -0.37 -1.17
CA TYR A 24 -2.18 -1.28 -1.87
C TYR A 24 -3.10 -0.58 -2.90
N GLY A 25 -2.92 0.71 -3.14
CA GLY A 25 -3.73 1.46 -4.10
C GLY A 25 -5.17 1.65 -3.63
N GLU A 26 -6.15 1.40 -4.51
CA GLU A 26 -7.59 1.57 -4.21
C GLU A 26 -8.16 0.47 -3.28
N GLY A 27 -7.36 -0.57 -3.00
CA GLY A 27 -7.77 -1.70 -2.18
C GLY A 27 -8.35 -2.86 -2.99
N ARG A 28 -9.17 -3.68 -2.31
CA ARG A 28 -9.70 -4.95 -2.83
C ARG A 28 -11.21 -4.89 -2.95
N TYR A 29 -11.74 -5.32 -4.10
CA TYR A 29 -13.17 -5.32 -4.37
C TYR A 29 -13.63 -6.64 -4.97
N ALA A 30 -14.93 -6.92 -4.85
CA ALA A 30 -15.60 -8.05 -5.46
C ALA A 30 -16.57 -7.59 -6.57
N CYS A 31 -16.38 -8.13 -7.76
CA CYS A 31 -17.32 -8.07 -8.87
C CYS A 31 -18.21 -9.32 -8.83
N PRO A 32 -19.54 -9.21 -9.02
CA PRO A 32 -20.44 -10.36 -9.04
C PRO A 32 -20.17 -11.35 -10.18
N ARG A 33 -19.41 -10.94 -11.22
CA ARG A 33 -19.07 -11.79 -12.38
C ARG A 33 -17.62 -12.25 -12.41
N HIS A 34 -16.69 -11.39 -12.00
CA HIS A 34 -15.25 -11.63 -12.15
C HIS A 34 -14.54 -11.91 -10.83
N GLY A 35 -15.26 -11.95 -9.71
CA GLY A 35 -14.69 -12.20 -8.40
C GLY A 35 -13.83 -11.03 -7.93
N THR A 36 -12.64 -11.31 -7.39
CA THR A 36 -11.79 -10.25 -6.84
C THR A 36 -11.16 -9.41 -7.94
N VAL A 37 -11.38 -8.10 -7.89
CA VAL A 37 -10.79 -7.14 -8.84
C VAL A 37 -10.12 -5.98 -8.10
N ARG A 38 -9.22 -5.30 -8.81
CA ARG A 38 -8.57 -4.05 -8.38
C ARG A 38 -8.94 -2.95 -9.36
N PRO A 39 -9.86 -2.03 -9.02
CA PRO A 39 -10.29 -0.99 -9.93
C PRO A 39 -9.16 0.01 -10.19
N GLY A 40 -9.19 0.64 -11.36
CA GLY A 40 -8.35 1.80 -11.68
C GLY A 40 -8.77 3.06 -10.90
N PRO A 41 -8.10 4.20 -11.12
CA PRO A 41 -8.57 5.49 -10.62
C PRO A 41 -10.00 5.76 -11.09
N ARG A 42 -10.81 6.39 -10.24
CA ARG A 42 -12.17 6.83 -10.60
C ARG A 42 -12.09 7.84 -11.73
N ALA A 43 -12.99 7.74 -12.71
CA ALA A 43 -13.04 8.70 -13.79
C ALA A 43 -13.41 10.08 -13.26
N GLU A 44 -12.76 11.13 -13.75
CA GLU A 44 -13.05 12.49 -13.30
C GLU A 44 -14.50 12.90 -13.57
N ALA A 45 -15.08 12.41 -14.66
CA ALA A 45 -16.49 12.64 -14.99
C ALA A 45 -17.44 12.06 -13.93
N ASP A 46 -17.17 10.83 -13.48
CA ASP A 46 -17.95 10.15 -12.42
C ASP A 46 -17.86 10.94 -11.11
N LEU A 47 -16.64 11.35 -10.72
CA LEU A 47 -16.43 12.18 -9.53
C LEU A 47 -17.19 13.51 -9.59
N ARG A 48 -17.22 14.16 -10.76
CA ARG A 48 -18.00 15.41 -10.96
C ARG A 48 -19.51 15.17 -10.93
N ALA A 49 -19.96 13.98 -11.30
CA ALA A 49 -21.36 13.58 -11.23
C ALA A 49 -21.79 13.13 -9.83
N GLY A 50 -20.84 12.98 -8.88
CA GLY A 50 -21.10 12.47 -7.54
C GLY A 50 -21.04 10.94 -7.42
N ASP A 51 -20.56 10.26 -8.47
CA ASP A 51 -20.36 8.81 -8.50
C ASP A 51 -18.95 8.49 -7.97
N PHE A 52 -18.87 8.21 -6.66
CA PHE A 52 -17.60 7.94 -5.98
C PHE A 52 -17.24 6.46 -5.91
N GLU A 53 -18.16 5.55 -6.23
CA GLU A 53 -17.87 4.11 -6.15
C GLU A 53 -17.12 3.63 -7.41
N PRO A 54 -16.00 2.90 -7.25
CA PRO A 54 -15.28 2.36 -8.39
C PRO A 54 -16.09 1.25 -9.07
N ARG A 55 -15.96 1.15 -10.38
CA ARG A 55 -16.59 0.11 -11.20
C ARG A 55 -15.62 -1.01 -11.56
N CYS A 56 -16.17 -2.19 -11.85
CA CYS A 56 -15.39 -3.32 -12.33
C CYS A 56 -14.64 -2.92 -13.61
N PRO A 57 -13.30 -3.09 -13.68
CA PRO A 57 -12.52 -2.71 -14.86
C PRO A 57 -12.90 -3.52 -16.10
N ASP A 58 -13.48 -4.71 -15.93
CA ASP A 58 -13.79 -5.62 -17.03
C ASP A 58 -15.24 -5.50 -17.54
N CYS A 59 -16.22 -5.22 -16.68
CA CYS A 59 -17.64 -5.13 -17.10
C CYS A 59 -18.40 -3.88 -16.65
N GLY A 60 -17.77 -2.95 -15.92
CA GLY A 60 -18.42 -1.72 -15.46
C GLY A 60 -19.48 -1.91 -14.36
N ALA A 61 -19.71 -3.14 -13.90
CA ALA A 61 -20.63 -3.42 -12.79
C ALA A 61 -20.16 -2.76 -11.49
N GLU A 62 -21.12 -2.47 -10.61
CA GLU A 62 -20.85 -2.04 -9.24
C GLU A 62 -20.04 -3.10 -8.50
N LEU A 63 -19.18 -2.61 -7.60
CA LEU A 63 -18.26 -3.40 -6.83
C LEU A 63 -18.66 -3.39 -5.35
N THR A 64 -18.43 -4.50 -4.66
CA THR A 64 -18.51 -4.55 -3.19
C THR A 64 -17.11 -4.45 -2.61
N PRO A 65 -16.84 -3.55 -1.64
CA PRO A 65 -15.52 -3.47 -1.00
C PRO A 65 -15.21 -4.73 -0.20
N GLY A 66 -13.92 -5.05 -0.07
CA GLY A 66 -13.44 -6.18 0.70
C GLY A 66 -12.19 -5.84 1.52
N LEU A 67 -11.87 -6.71 2.47
CA LEU A 67 -10.66 -6.58 3.29
C LEU A 67 -9.39 -6.77 2.44
N VAL A 68 -8.38 -5.96 2.71
CA VAL A 68 -7.05 -6.08 2.09
C VAL A 68 -6.16 -6.88 3.04
N ALA A 69 -5.76 -8.08 2.63
CA ALA A 69 -4.81 -8.91 3.35
C ALA A 69 -3.36 -8.42 3.11
N GLU A 70 -2.44 -8.79 3.99
CA GLU A 70 -1.04 -8.36 3.94
C GLU A 70 -0.27 -8.88 2.71
N ASP A 71 -0.75 -9.97 2.12
CA ASP A 71 -0.24 -10.57 0.89
C ASP A 71 -0.82 -9.93 -0.39
N ALA A 72 -1.72 -8.95 -0.26
CA ALA A 72 -2.25 -8.22 -1.39
C ALA A 72 -1.12 -7.54 -2.16
N PRO A 73 -1.08 -7.69 -3.50
CA PRO A 73 -0.10 -7.00 -4.33
C PRO A 73 -0.15 -5.49 -4.11
N VAL A 74 1.04 -4.91 -3.98
CA VAL A 74 1.23 -3.46 -3.87
C VAL A 74 0.94 -2.78 -5.21
N ASP A 75 0.34 -1.61 -5.14
CA ASP A 75 -0.02 -0.75 -6.26
C ASP A 75 0.07 0.72 -5.83
N PRO A 76 1.29 1.26 -5.61
CA PRO A 76 1.47 2.61 -5.10
C PRO A 76 1.14 3.65 -6.19
N ARG A 77 -0.02 4.30 -6.08
CA ARG A 77 -0.55 5.23 -7.11
C ARG A 77 -0.19 6.70 -6.91
N ASN A 78 0.59 7.04 -5.90
CA ASN A 78 1.07 8.40 -5.67
C ASN A 78 2.46 8.40 -5.04
N VAL A 79 3.12 9.57 -5.06
CA VAL A 79 4.49 9.74 -4.55
C VAL A 79 4.60 9.32 -3.08
N TYR A 80 3.60 9.62 -2.26
CA TYR A 80 3.58 9.23 -0.85
C TYR A 80 3.55 7.70 -0.70
N ALA A 81 2.69 6.99 -1.42
CA ALA A 81 2.63 5.53 -1.41
C ALA A 81 3.94 4.89 -1.89
N SER A 82 4.50 5.40 -3.00
CA SER A 82 5.77 4.90 -3.54
C SER A 82 6.92 5.09 -2.56
N THR A 83 6.98 6.22 -1.86
CA THR A 83 8.02 6.47 -0.86
C THR A 83 7.83 5.61 0.39
N LYS A 84 6.60 5.35 0.82
CA LYS A 84 6.31 4.39 1.91
C LYS A 84 6.74 2.97 1.56
N LEU A 85 6.42 2.49 0.36
CA LEU A 85 6.86 1.19 -0.10
C LEU A 85 8.39 1.12 -0.22
N ALA A 86 9.03 2.17 -0.73
CA ALA A 86 10.49 2.25 -0.80
C ALA A 86 11.14 2.16 0.60
N GLN A 87 10.55 2.79 1.62
CA GLN A 87 11.03 2.67 3.00
C GLN A 87 10.96 1.23 3.51
N GLU A 88 9.90 0.47 3.19
CA GLU A 88 9.80 -0.95 3.56
C GLU A 88 10.92 -1.79 2.91
N HIS A 89 11.18 -1.57 1.62
CA HIS A 89 12.28 -2.26 0.92
C HIS A 89 13.65 -1.91 1.51
N LEU A 90 13.89 -0.64 1.81
CA LEU A 90 15.13 -0.17 2.42
C LEU A 90 15.32 -0.75 3.83
N ALA A 91 14.27 -0.76 4.66
CA ALA A 91 14.29 -1.35 6.00
C ALA A 91 14.56 -2.86 5.95
N ALA A 92 13.94 -3.59 5.02
CA ALA A 92 14.17 -5.02 4.85
C ALA A 92 15.61 -5.33 4.38
N ALA A 93 16.17 -4.51 3.47
CA ALA A 93 17.55 -4.64 3.05
C ALA A 93 18.54 -4.33 4.17
N TRP A 94 18.28 -3.27 4.94
CA TRP A 94 19.08 -2.91 6.12
C TRP A 94 19.08 -4.02 7.18
N ALA A 95 17.91 -4.58 7.52
CA ALA A 95 17.80 -5.66 8.50
C ALA A 95 18.68 -6.86 8.12
N ARG A 96 18.65 -7.29 6.85
CA ARG A 96 19.53 -8.37 6.34
C ARG A 96 21.02 -8.01 6.38
N ALA A 97 21.38 -6.76 6.06
CA ALA A 97 22.77 -6.33 5.99
C ALA A 97 23.42 -6.10 7.36
N THR A 98 22.61 -5.93 8.42
CA THR A 98 23.08 -5.49 9.74
C THR A 98 22.73 -6.46 10.86
N ASP A 99 22.12 -7.60 10.54
CA ASP A 99 21.48 -8.50 11.53
C ASP A 99 20.46 -7.76 12.43
N GLY A 100 19.82 -6.74 11.86
CA GLY A 100 18.77 -5.95 12.49
C GLY A 100 17.39 -6.59 12.32
N ARG A 101 16.40 -6.05 13.02
CA ARG A 101 14.99 -6.45 12.95
C ARG A 101 14.14 -5.25 12.55
N ALA A 102 13.25 -5.44 11.59
CA ALA A 102 12.33 -4.40 11.13
C ALA A 102 10.90 -4.93 11.09
N VAL A 103 9.97 -4.14 11.62
CA VAL A 103 8.52 -4.38 11.53
C VAL A 103 7.89 -3.16 10.86
N SER A 104 7.17 -3.36 9.76
CA SER A 104 6.37 -2.30 9.12
C SER A 104 4.91 -2.44 9.53
N LEU A 105 4.33 -1.36 10.04
CA LEU A 105 2.91 -1.26 10.37
C LEU A 105 2.22 -0.41 9.30
N ARG A 106 1.45 -1.06 8.41
CA ARG A 106 0.74 -0.39 7.31
C ARG A 106 -0.55 0.27 7.82
N TYR A 107 -0.42 1.47 8.35
CA TYR A 107 -1.56 2.18 8.94
C TYR A 107 -2.59 2.70 7.95
N HIS A 108 -3.84 2.81 8.41
CA HIS A 108 -4.97 3.42 7.72
C HIS A 108 -5.47 4.64 8.51
N ASN A 109 -5.32 5.85 7.96
CA ASN A 109 -5.81 7.13 8.52
C ASN A 109 -5.66 7.26 10.06
N VAL A 110 -4.42 7.54 10.50
CA VAL A 110 -4.07 7.77 11.92
C VAL A 110 -3.93 9.27 12.19
#